data_AF-A0A7Y3M6J6-F1
#
_entry.id   AF-A0A7Y3M6J6-F1
#
_cell.length_a   1.000
_cell.length_b   1.000
_cell.length_c   1.000
_cell.angle_alpha   90.00
_cell.angle_beta   90.00
_cell.angle_gamma   90.00
#
_symmetry.space_group_name_H-M   'P 1'
#
loop_
_entity.id
_entity.type
_entity.pdbx_description
1 polymer ?
#
loop_
_entity_poly.entity_id
_entity_poly.type
_entity_poly.pdbx_seq_one_letter_code
_entity_poly.pdbx_strand_id
1 'polypeptide(L)'
;YDALLGAEFPEDLGHDALAIARDLSGLFGDLRSNGPEQPLRPRLEVRALLDQTPNRESRITLADERDALGLPRIAVNWRLRENDRRTLLYLSETVAGELGRLGLGRVRVAHWLAEHGGWPSHPMDYNHPMGATRMARDPALGVVDSDARVHDTENLYIAGSSIFPTGGVVNPTLTIVALSMRLADHLRDSLG
;
A
#
# COMPACT_ATOMS: atom_id res chain seq x y z
N TYR A 1 -9.16 -12.41 19.06
CA TYR A 1 -9.94 -13.38 18.28
C TYR A 1 -11.41 -13.37 18.69
N ASP A 2 -11.74 -13.23 19.98
CA ASP A 2 -13.16 -13.13 20.42
C ASP A 2 -13.84 -11.76 20.13
N ALA A 3 -13.08 -10.70 19.86
CA ALA A 3 -13.64 -9.37 19.51
C ALA A 3 -14.15 -9.23 18.07
N LEU A 4 -13.96 -10.25 17.21
CA LEU A 4 -14.45 -10.26 15.82
C LEU A 4 -15.77 -11.04 15.65
N LEU A 5 -16.20 -11.80 16.66
CA LEU A 5 -17.39 -12.64 16.60
C LEU A 5 -18.69 -11.94 17.05
N GLY A 6 -18.58 -10.70 17.54
CA GLY A 6 -19.73 -9.90 18.02
C GLY A 6 -19.95 -8.58 17.28
N ALA A 7 -19.22 -8.33 16.18
CA ALA A 7 -19.44 -7.15 15.36
C ALA A 7 -20.65 -7.39 14.44
N GLU A 8 -21.72 -6.62 14.61
CA GLU A 8 -22.79 -6.53 13.62
C GLU A 8 -22.25 -5.78 12.41
N PHE A 9 -22.01 -6.52 11.31
CA PHE A 9 -21.66 -5.91 10.04
C PHE A 9 -22.92 -5.30 9.40
N PRO A 10 -22.81 -4.17 8.68
CA PRO A 10 -23.90 -3.63 7.88
C PRO A 10 -24.49 -4.71 6.96
N GLU A 11 -25.82 -4.76 6.83
CA GLU A 11 -26.51 -5.79 6.03
C GLU A 11 -26.01 -5.86 4.57
N ASP A 12 -25.47 -4.75 4.05
CA ASP A 12 -24.98 -4.60 2.68
C ASP A 12 -23.47 -4.83 2.49
N LEU A 13 -22.73 -5.27 3.52
CA LEU A 13 -21.27 -5.48 3.42
C LEU A 13 -20.90 -6.46 2.28
N GLY A 14 -21.77 -7.44 2.00
CA GLY A 14 -21.62 -8.35 0.87
C GLY A 14 -21.81 -7.68 -0.49
N HIS A 15 -22.72 -6.72 -0.58
CA HIS A 15 -22.95 -5.92 -1.79
C HIS A 15 -21.78 -4.96 -2.04
N ASP A 16 -21.22 -4.36 -0.99
CA ASP A 16 -20.07 -3.46 -1.07
C ASP A 16 -18.77 -4.20 -1.43
N ALA A 17 -18.55 -5.39 -0.87
CA ALA A 17 -17.42 -6.25 -1.25
C ALA A 17 -17.51 -6.70 -2.72
N LEU A 18 -18.73 -6.98 -3.22
CA LEU A 18 -18.96 -7.30 -4.62
C LEU A 18 -18.78 -6.11 -5.56
N ALA A 19 -19.10 -4.89 -5.12
CA ALA A 19 -18.83 -3.67 -5.88
C ALA A 19 -17.32 -3.44 -6.05
N ILE A 20 -16.53 -3.62 -4.98
CA ILE A 20 -15.07 -3.56 -5.03
C ILE A 20 -14.50 -4.67 -5.94
N ALA A 21 -15.04 -5.89 -5.87
CA ALA A 21 -14.61 -6.99 -6.73
C ALA A 21 -14.96 -6.78 -8.22
N ARG A 22 -16.06 -6.10 -8.52
CA ARG A 22 -16.45 -5.75 -9.90
C ARG A 22 -15.54 -4.67 -10.48
N ASP A 23 -15.03 -3.75 -9.69
CA ASP A 23 -14.09 -2.71 -10.15
C ASP A 23 -12.73 -3.31 -10.56
N LEU A 24 -12.34 -4.44 -9.96
CA LEU A 24 -11.17 -5.23 -10.38
C LEU A 24 -11.34 -5.88 -11.76
N SER A 25 -12.55 -5.93 -12.34
CA SER A 25 -12.75 -6.46 -13.70
C SER A 25 -12.08 -5.59 -14.77
N GLY A 26 -11.92 -4.29 -14.52
CA GLY A 26 -11.14 -3.38 -15.38
C GLY A 26 -9.65 -3.76 -15.44
N LEU A 27 -9.11 -4.32 -14.35
CA LEU A 27 -7.72 -4.80 -14.27
C LEU A 27 -7.45 -6.00 -15.20
N PHE A 28 -8.48 -6.79 -15.51
CA PHE A 28 -8.39 -7.92 -16.44
C PHE A 28 -8.61 -7.52 -17.90
N GLY A 29 -9.14 -6.32 -18.18
CA GLY A 29 -9.33 -5.80 -19.54
C GLY A 29 -8.02 -5.54 -20.28
N ASP A 30 -6.98 -5.10 -19.55
CA ASP A 30 -5.66 -4.80 -20.11
C ASP A 30 -4.83 -6.04 -20.52
N LEU A 31 -5.31 -7.25 -20.21
CA LEU A 31 -4.65 -8.50 -20.59
C LEU A 31 -4.95 -8.97 -22.03
N ARG A 32 -5.72 -8.20 -22.83
CA ARG A 32 -6.25 -8.66 -24.13
C ARG A 32 -5.70 -7.97 -25.40
N SER A 33 -4.64 -7.16 -25.33
CA SER A 33 -4.04 -6.56 -26.53
C SER A 33 -2.80 -7.33 -27.03
N ASN A 34 -3.01 -8.42 -27.78
CA ASN A 34 -1.92 -9.15 -28.44
C ASN A 34 -1.91 -8.89 -29.96
N GLY A 35 -0.79 -8.32 -30.44
CA GLY A 35 -0.39 -8.26 -31.85
C GLY A 35 0.17 -9.60 -32.38
N PRO A 36 0.71 -9.63 -33.60
CA PRO A 36 0.91 -10.87 -34.37
C PRO A 36 1.88 -11.86 -33.72
N GLU A 37 1.56 -13.15 -33.87
CA GLU A 37 2.20 -14.32 -33.25
C GLU A 37 3.71 -14.39 -33.53
N GLN A 38 4.51 -14.04 -32.52
CA GLN A 38 5.91 -14.47 -32.41
C GLN A 38 5.95 -15.78 -31.61
N PRO A 39 6.88 -16.71 -31.88
CA PRO A 39 6.99 -17.94 -31.10
C PRO A 39 7.20 -17.60 -29.62
N LEU A 40 6.15 -17.78 -28.83
CA LEU A 40 6.13 -17.47 -27.41
C LEU A 40 7.10 -18.42 -26.72
N ARG A 41 8.28 -17.93 -26.32
CA ARG A 41 8.96 -18.51 -25.17
C ARG A 41 8.10 -18.13 -23.98
N PRO A 42 7.36 -19.05 -23.33
CA PRO A 42 6.50 -18.66 -22.23
C PRO A 42 7.37 -18.05 -21.14
N ARG A 43 7.26 -16.73 -20.96
CA ARG A 43 7.91 -15.98 -19.90
C ARG A 43 6.85 -15.71 -18.85
N LEU A 44 7.02 -16.30 -17.68
CA LEU A 44 6.24 -15.93 -16.51
C LEU A 44 6.93 -14.74 -15.85
N GLU A 45 6.15 -13.68 -15.60
CA GLU A 45 6.59 -12.57 -14.75
C GLU A 45 6.12 -12.84 -13.32
N VAL A 46 7.06 -12.86 -12.37
CA VAL A 46 6.76 -12.92 -10.95
C VAL A 46 6.99 -11.53 -10.37
N ARG A 47 5.93 -10.91 -9.85
CA ARG A 47 6.00 -9.61 -9.19
C ARG A 47 6.02 -9.81 -7.69
N ALA A 48 7.02 -9.23 -7.04
CA ALA A 48 7.13 -9.21 -5.60
C ALA A 48 6.63 -7.87 -5.06
N LEU A 49 5.65 -7.94 -4.14
CA LEU A 49 5.20 -6.83 -3.32
C LEU A 49 5.86 -6.99 -1.95
N LEU A 50 6.32 -5.89 -1.37
CA LEU A 50 6.87 -5.86 -0.02
C LEU A 50 6.28 -4.70 0.76
N ASP A 51 6.22 -4.86 2.08
CA ASP A 51 6.10 -3.71 2.96
C ASP A 51 7.41 -2.90 2.89
N GLN A 52 7.27 -1.58 2.87
CA GLN A 52 8.41 -0.67 2.84
C GLN A 52 8.75 -0.25 4.26
N THR A 53 10.04 -0.25 4.57
CA THR A 53 10.51 0.21 5.88
C THR A 53 10.06 1.67 6.09
N PRO A 54 9.25 1.98 7.13
CA PRO A 54 8.81 3.35 7.38
C PRO A 54 10.02 4.29 7.52
N ASN A 55 10.01 5.38 6.75
CA ASN A 55 11.15 6.27 6.63
C ASN A 55 10.72 7.73 6.84
N ARG A 56 11.16 8.35 7.94
CA ARG A 56 10.87 9.77 8.25
C ARG A 56 11.37 10.75 7.18
N GLU A 57 12.40 10.38 6.43
CA GLU A 57 12.90 11.19 5.34
C GLU A 57 12.05 11.11 4.07
N SER A 58 11.19 10.08 3.96
CA SER A 58 10.16 10.03 2.93
C SER A 58 8.97 10.85 3.40
N ARG A 59 8.58 11.85 2.62
CA ARG A 59 7.57 12.84 3.02
C ARG A 59 6.82 13.40 1.84
N ILE A 60 5.60 13.83 2.11
CA ILE A 60 4.80 14.64 1.21
C ILE A 60 4.84 16.07 1.77
N THR A 61 5.21 17.03 0.92
CA THR A 61 5.22 18.45 1.26
C THR A 61 4.43 19.24 0.23
N LEU A 62 4.10 20.49 0.54
CA LEU A 62 3.53 21.41 -0.43
C LEU A 62 4.66 22.08 -1.21
N ALA A 63 4.49 22.21 -2.52
CA ALA A 63 5.37 22.99 -3.39
C ALA A 63 4.88 24.44 -3.48
N ASP A 64 5.76 25.34 -3.96
CA ASP A 64 5.41 26.74 -4.18
C ASP A 64 4.47 26.93 -5.38
N GLU A 65 4.55 26.02 -6.37
CA GLU A 65 3.63 26.00 -7.51
C GLU A 65 2.22 25.60 -7.11
N ARG A 66 1.23 26.22 -7.76
CA ARG A 66 -0.19 25.89 -7.61
C ARG A 66 -0.72 25.11 -8.80
N ASP A 67 -1.69 24.25 -8.56
CA ASP A 67 -2.42 23.53 -9.60
C ASP A 67 -3.51 24.40 -10.25
N ALA A 68 -4.27 23.81 -11.16
CA ALA A 68 -5.36 24.48 -11.87
C ALA A 68 -6.52 24.93 -10.97
N LEU A 69 -6.63 24.38 -9.75
CA LEU A 69 -7.61 24.75 -8.73
C LEU A 69 -7.06 25.81 -7.76
N GLY A 70 -5.82 26.26 -7.96
CA GLY A 70 -5.14 27.20 -7.09
C GLY A 70 -4.65 26.59 -5.79
N LEU A 71 -4.62 25.27 -5.64
CA LEU A 71 -4.07 24.58 -4.47
C LEU A 71 -2.56 24.36 -4.65
N PRO A 72 -1.74 24.45 -3.57
CA PRO A 72 -0.33 24.08 -3.66
C PRO A 72 -0.16 22.65 -4.17
N ARG A 73 0.68 22.44 -5.18
CA ARG A 73 0.97 21.11 -5.70
C ARG A 73 1.67 20.27 -4.63
N ILE A 74 1.41 18.96 -4.64
CA ILE A 74 2.14 18.04 -3.79
C ILE A 74 3.55 17.79 -4.34
N ALA A 75 4.54 17.81 -3.46
CA ALA A 75 5.89 17.36 -3.71
C ALA A 75 6.14 16.08 -2.92
N VAL A 76 6.38 14.98 -3.63
CA VAL A 76 6.64 13.67 -3.04
C VAL A 76 8.13 13.42 -3.00
N ASN A 77 8.70 13.33 -1.80
CA ASN A 77 10.06 12.87 -1.59
C ASN A 77 9.99 11.42 -1.10
N TRP A 78 10.24 10.47 -2.00
CA TRP A 78 10.18 9.04 -1.70
C TRP A 78 11.59 8.46 -1.67
N ARG A 79 12.02 7.97 -0.51
CA ARG A 79 13.36 7.42 -0.28
C ARG A 79 13.28 5.97 0.15
N LEU A 80 13.54 5.09 -0.82
CA LEU A 80 13.69 3.65 -0.60
C LEU A 80 14.97 3.35 0.21
N ARG A 81 14.93 2.33 1.07
CA ARG A 81 16.04 1.94 1.94
C ARG A 81 16.69 0.65 1.44
N GLU A 82 17.96 0.48 1.77
CA GLU A 82 18.71 -0.73 1.43
C GLU A 82 18.07 -2.01 1.98
N ASN A 83 17.40 -1.92 3.14
CA ASN A 83 16.64 -3.04 3.70
C ASN A 83 15.51 -3.52 2.76
N ASP A 84 14.85 -2.60 2.06
CA ASP A 84 13.78 -2.90 1.11
C ASP A 84 14.36 -3.67 -0.09
N ARG A 85 15.53 -3.23 -0.60
CA ARG A 85 16.27 -3.90 -1.68
C ARG A 85 16.71 -5.30 -1.28
N ARG A 86 17.32 -5.42 -0.10
CA ARG A 86 17.80 -6.70 0.45
C ARG A 86 16.66 -7.71 0.62
N THR A 87 15.51 -7.26 1.11
CA THR A 87 14.32 -8.11 1.30
C THR A 87 13.79 -8.63 -0.04
N LEU A 88 13.71 -7.76 -1.05
CA LEU A 88 13.31 -8.16 -2.41
C LEU A 88 14.29 -9.13 -3.08
N LEU A 89 15.59 -8.91 -2.90
CA LEU A 89 16.61 -9.81 -3.43
C LEU A 89 16.48 -11.19 -2.79
N TYR A 90 16.40 -11.25 -1.46
CA TYR A 90 16.25 -12.50 -0.72
C TYR A 90 15.01 -13.29 -1.17
N LEU A 91 13.86 -12.62 -1.30
CA LEU A 91 12.63 -13.23 -1.80
C LEU A 91 12.82 -13.76 -3.23
N SER A 92 13.44 -12.97 -4.11
CA SER A 92 13.67 -13.33 -5.50
C SER A 92 14.59 -14.55 -5.64
N GLU A 93 15.68 -14.59 -4.85
CA GLU A 93 16.62 -15.71 -4.82
C GLU A 93 15.99 -16.97 -4.24
N THR A 94 15.15 -16.83 -3.21
CA THR A 94 14.42 -17.97 -2.61
C THR A 94 13.46 -18.60 -3.63
N VAL A 95 12.65 -17.78 -4.31
CA VAL A 95 11.74 -18.25 -5.36
C VAL A 95 12.52 -18.86 -6.53
N ALA A 96 13.63 -18.24 -6.94
CA ALA A 96 14.50 -18.75 -7.99
C ALA A 96 15.11 -20.12 -7.64
N GLY A 97 15.59 -20.27 -6.40
CA GLY A 97 16.14 -21.51 -5.87
C GLY A 97 15.13 -22.65 -5.91
N GLU A 98 13.90 -22.40 -5.44
CA GLU A 98 12.84 -23.42 -5.43
C GLU A 98 12.37 -23.80 -6.84
N LEU A 99 12.20 -22.83 -7.75
CA LEU A 99 11.88 -23.13 -9.15
C LEU A 99 12.98 -23.95 -9.83
N GLY A 100 14.24 -23.65 -9.53
CA GLY A 100 15.39 -24.43 -10.00
C GLY A 100 15.42 -25.84 -9.42
N ARG A 101 15.20 -25.98 -8.10
CA ARG A 101 15.18 -27.25 -7.37
C ARG A 101 14.10 -28.19 -7.89
N LEU A 102 12.92 -27.65 -8.25
CA LEU A 102 11.81 -28.40 -8.81
C LEU A 102 11.93 -28.66 -10.32
N GLY A 103 12.95 -28.14 -10.99
CA GLY A 103 13.12 -28.27 -12.44
C GLY A 103 12.07 -27.51 -13.26
N LEU A 104 11.39 -26.53 -12.65
CA LEU A 104 10.30 -25.76 -13.28
C LEU A 104 10.82 -24.63 -14.19
N GLY A 105 12.09 -24.25 -14.06
CA GLY A 105 12.73 -23.29 -14.95
C GLY A 105 13.89 -22.53 -14.32
N ARG A 106 14.30 -21.45 -14.99
CA ARG A 106 15.30 -20.50 -14.51
C ARG A 106 14.67 -19.13 -14.34
N VAL A 107 14.95 -18.48 -13.21
CA VAL A 107 14.49 -17.12 -12.94
C VAL A 107 15.59 -16.14 -13.33
N ARG A 108 15.20 -15.03 -13.96
CA ARG A 108 16.06 -13.88 -14.17
C ARG A 108 15.65 -12.78 -13.20
N VAL A 109 16.48 -12.54 -12.18
CA VAL A 109 16.28 -11.45 -11.22
C VAL A 109 16.46 -10.11 -11.93
N ALA A 110 15.69 -9.10 -11.52
CA ALA A 110 15.79 -7.76 -12.08
C ALA A 110 17.18 -7.16 -11.82
N HIS A 111 17.77 -6.52 -12.84
CA HIS A 111 19.14 -6.00 -12.76
C HIS A 111 19.38 -5.03 -11.59
N TRP A 112 18.37 -4.23 -11.25
CA TRP A 112 18.46 -3.26 -10.16
C TRP A 112 18.58 -3.91 -8.76
N LEU A 113 18.17 -5.18 -8.61
CA LEU A 113 18.33 -5.96 -7.38
C LEU A 113 19.71 -6.64 -7.28
N ALA A 114 20.47 -6.71 -8.37
CA ALA A 114 21.80 -7.34 -8.35
C ALA A 114 22.77 -6.55 -7.47
N GLU A 115 23.88 -7.20 -7.05
CA GLU A 115 24.89 -6.66 -6.12
C GLU A 115 25.42 -5.27 -6.52
N HIS A 116 25.50 -4.99 -7.82
CA HIS A 116 25.95 -3.70 -8.39
C HIS A 116 24.82 -2.89 -9.05
N GLY A 117 23.56 -3.27 -8.83
CA GLY A 117 22.38 -2.55 -9.30
C GLY A 117 22.12 -1.28 -8.48
N GLY A 118 21.54 -0.27 -9.11
CA GLY A 118 21.00 0.93 -8.44
C GLY A 118 19.48 0.95 -8.49
N TRP A 119 18.85 1.78 -7.65
CA TRP A 119 17.40 1.99 -7.72
C TRP A 119 16.97 2.40 -9.13
N PRO A 120 15.80 1.90 -9.61
CA PRO A 120 15.26 2.34 -10.89
C PRO A 120 15.02 3.86 -10.86
N SER A 121 15.24 4.54 -11.99
CA SER A 121 15.00 5.99 -12.11
C SER A 121 13.53 6.36 -11.90
N HIS A 122 12.63 5.44 -12.20
CA HIS A 122 11.20 5.54 -11.95
C HIS A 122 10.75 4.29 -11.18
N PRO A 123 10.80 4.34 -9.85
CA PRO A 123 10.26 3.25 -9.04
C PRO A 123 8.75 3.13 -9.29
N MET A 124 8.28 1.89 -9.40
CA MET A 124 6.87 1.58 -9.56
C MET A 124 6.17 1.72 -8.21
N ASP A 125 5.13 2.54 -8.16
CA ASP A 125 4.15 2.48 -7.08
C ASP A 125 3.01 1.52 -7.45
N TYR A 126 2.31 1.03 -6.44
CA TYR A 126 1.11 0.20 -6.59
C TYR A 126 -0.14 0.94 -6.11
N ASN A 127 -0.17 2.28 -6.22
CA ASN A 127 -1.29 3.12 -5.81
C ASN A 127 -1.74 2.95 -4.34
N HIS A 128 -0.84 2.55 -3.45
CA HIS A 128 -1.12 2.39 -2.00
C HIS A 128 -0.26 3.34 -1.13
N PRO A 129 -0.37 4.67 -1.30
CA PRO A 129 0.33 5.60 -0.41
C PRO A 129 -0.25 5.51 1.01
N MET A 130 0.63 5.47 2.01
CA MET A 130 0.28 5.22 3.41
C MET A 130 1.15 6.04 4.37
N GLY A 131 0.68 6.24 5.60
CA GLY A 131 1.49 6.76 6.70
C GLY A 131 1.76 8.27 6.72
N ALA A 132 1.22 9.04 5.78
CA ALA A 132 1.43 10.50 5.71
C ALA A 132 0.89 11.27 6.94
N THR A 133 -0.08 10.70 7.67
CA THR A 133 -0.62 11.22 8.92
C THR A 133 -0.67 10.12 9.97
N ARG A 134 0.42 9.36 10.09
CA ARG A 134 0.49 8.10 10.84
C ARG A 134 -0.07 8.19 12.26
N MET A 135 -0.70 7.11 12.68
CA MET A 135 -1.11 6.87 14.07
C MET A 135 0.11 6.64 14.97
N ALA A 136 0.08 7.26 16.15
CA ALA A 136 1.03 7.02 17.22
C ALA A 136 0.43 7.43 18.58
N ARG A 137 0.81 6.73 19.66
CA ARG A 137 0.44 7.12 21.03
C ARG A 137 1.11 8.43 21.46
N ASP A 138 2.35 8.64 21.03
CA ASP A 138 3.13 9.86 21.32
C ASP A 138 2.99 10.85 20.16
N PRO A 139 2.55 12.11 20.40
CA PRO A 139 2.44 13.15 19.37
C PRO A 139 3.78 13.50 18.71
N ALA A 140 4.92 13.23 19.34
CA ALA A 140 6.24 13.41 18.71
C ALA A 140 6.52 12.36 17.62
N LEU A 141 5.74 11.27 17.57
CA LEU A 141 5.95 10.13 16.69
C LEU A 141 4.89 9.97 15.61
N GLY A 142 3.78 10.71 15.65
CA GLY A 142 2.69 10.64 14.68
C GLY A 142 1.74 11.82 14.73
N VAL A 143 0.72 11.81 13.87
CA VAL A 143 -0.24 12.90 13.70
C VAL A 143 -1.55 12.64 14.43
N VAL A 144 -1.97 11.37 14.49
CA VAL A 144 -3.22 10.97 15.16
C VAL A 144 -2.98 9.97 16.28
N ASP A 145 -3.87 9.96 17.28
CA ASP A 145 -3.92 8.96 18.33
C ASP A 145 -4.57 7.65 17.85
N SER A 146 -4.73 6.68 18.78
CA SER A 146 -5.33 5.39 18.47
C SER A 146 -6.77 5.47 17.99
N ASP A 147 -7.49 6.56 18.22
CA ASP A 147 -8.87 6.76 17.77
C ASP A 147 -8.94 7.63 16.52
N ALA A 148 -7.80 7.79 15.84
CA ALA A 148 -7.64 8.57 14.63
C ALA A 148 -7.93 10.07 14.81
N ARG A 149 -7.94 10.55 16.06
CA ARG A 149 -8.04 11.98 16.39
C ARG A 149 -6.68 12.63 16.23
N VAL A 150 -6.65 13.81 15.62
CA VAL A 150 -5.41 14.60 15.49
C VAL A 150 -4.98 15.05 16.88
N HIS A 151 -3.70 14.82 17.21
CA HIS A 151 -3.12 15.27 18.48
C HIS A 151 -3.32 16.78 18.65
N ASP A 152 -3.51 17.22 19.89
CA ASP A 152 -3.76 18.62 20.26
C ASP A 152 -5.06 19.23 19.66
N THR A 153 -6.01 18.39 19.25
CA THR A 153 -7.36 18.81 18.82
C THR A 153 -8.45 18.04 19.54
N GLU A 154 -9.63 18.64 19.67
CA GLU A 154 -10.79 18.01 20.33
C GLU A 154 -11.77 17.37 19.34
N ASN A 155 -11.81 17.85 18.09
CA ASN A 155 -12.87 17.54 17.14
C ASN A 155 -12.38 17.28 15.70
N LEU A 156 -11.08 17.01 15.50
CA LEU A 156 -10.51 16.72 14.18
C LEU A 156 -10.02 15.27 14.11
N TYR A 157 -10.50 14.54 13.10
CA TYR A 157 -10.19 13.12 12.90
C TYR A 157 -9.77 12.88 11.46
N ILE A 158 -8.94 11.86 11.22
CA ILE A 158 -8.46 11.48 9.88
C ILE A 158 -8.80 10.01 9.63
N ALA A 159 -9.59 9.75 8.58
CA ALA A 159 -9.88 8.40 8.11
C ALA A 159 -9.18 8.15 6.77
N GLY A 160 -8.48 7.03 6.64
CA GLY A 160 -7.80 6.65 5.41
C GLY A 160 -6.54 5.83 5.64
N SER A 161 -5.81 5.53 4.57
CA SER A 161 -4.55 4.77 4.66
C SER A 161 -3.38 5.62 5.20
N SER A 162 -3.55 6.94 5.23
CA SER A 162 -2.54 7.89 5.74
C SER A 162 -2.26 7.71 7.23
N ILE A 163 -3.21 7.17 8.01
CA ILE A 163 -3.05 6.93 9.44
C ILE A 163 -2.31 5.62 9.75
N PHE A 164 -1.97 4.80 8.75
CA PHE A 164 -1.35 3.50 9.02
C PHE A 164 0.10 3.69 9.50
N PRO A 165 0.50 3.09 10.64
CA PRO A 165 1.89 3.19 11.12
C PRO A 165 2.88 2.36 10.28
N THR A 166 2.37 1.35 9.55
CA THR A 166 3.12 0.45 8.64
C THR A 166 2.25 0.15 7.42
N GLY A 167 2.86 -0.11 6.26
CA GLY A 167 2.12 -0.33 5.02
C GLY A 167 1.56 -1.75 4.89
N GLY A 168 2.25 -2.75 5.42
CA GLY A 168 1.94 -4.15 5.13
C GLY A 168 2.13 -4.49 3.64
N VAL A 169 1.69 -5.67 3.24
CA VAL A 169 1.90 -6.23 1.89
C VAL A 169 0.60 -6.44 1.11
N VAL A 170 -0.54 -6.15 1.74
CA VAL A 170 -1.89 -6.37 1.20
C VAL A 170 -2.58 -5.04 0.92
N ASN A 171 -3.58 -5.07 0.04
CA ASN A 171 -4.32 -3.88 -0.34
C ASN A 171 -4.96 -3.22 0.90
N PRO A 172 -4.80 -1.90 1.10
CA PRO A 172 -5.18 -1.24 2.34
C PRO A 172 -6.70 -1.08 2.49
N THR A 173 -7.48 -1.21 1.42
CA THR A 173 -8.91 -0.88 1.38
C THR A 173 -9.72 -1.50 2.50
N LEU A 174 -9.54 -2.80 2.75
CA LEU A 174 -10.28 -3.49 3.83
C LEU A 174 -9.92 -2.93 5.21
N THR A 175 -8.64 -2.64 5.44
CA THR A 175 -8.16 -2.00 6.68
C THR A 175 -8.70 -0.58 6.82
N ILE A 176 -8.81 0.17 5.71
CA ILE A 176 -9.43 1.51 5.71
C ILE A 176 -10.88 1.40 6.15
N VAL A 177 -11.66 0.49 5.55
CA VAL A 177 -13.08 0.27 5.90
C VAL A 177 -13.22 -0.08 7.38
N ALA A 178 -12.43 -1.03 7.87
CA ALA A 178 -12.48 -1.45 9.27
C ALA A 178 -12.15 -0.31 10.25
N LEU A 179 -11.14 0.50 9.95
CA LEU A 179 -10.77 1.65 10.79
C LEU A 179 -11.79 2.79 10.71
N SER A 180 -12.40 3.01 9.55
CA SER A 180 -13.49 3.98 9.39
C SER A 180 -14.73 3.59 10.17
N MET A 181 -15.11 2.31 10.16
CA MET A 181 -16.22 1.80 10.99
C MET A 181 -15.95 1.99 12.48
N ARG A 182 -14.74 1.63 12.93
CA ARG A 182 -14.33 1.84 14.33
C ARG A 182 -14.36 3.32 14.72
N LEU A 183 -13.93 4.21 13.84
CA LEU A 183 -14.02 5.66 14.06
C LEU A 183 -15.47 6.12 14.15
N ALA A 184 -16.35 5.62 13.27
CA ALA A 184 -17.77 5.96 13.31
C ALA A 184 -18.42 5.54 14.64
N ASP A 185 -18.11 4.34 15.14
CA ASP A 185 -18.56 3.89 16.47
C ASP A 185 -18.04 4.79 17.59
N HIS A 186 -16.74 5.12 17.58
CA HIS A 186 -16.14 6.02 18.56
C HIS A 186 -16.81 7.41 18.57
N LEU A 187 -17.08 7.98 17.39
CA LEU A 187 -17.73 9.28 17.26
C LEU A 187 -19.19 9.23 17.72
N ARG A 188 -19.91 8.14 17.43
CA ARG A 188 -21.28 7.94 17.91
C ARG A 188 -21.32 7.95 19.44
N ASP A 189 -20.40 7.26 20.09
CA ASP A 189 -20.36 7.16 21.56
C ASP A 189 -19.83 8.44 22.23
N SER A 190 -18.99 9.22 21.53
CA SER A 190 -18.38 10.44 22.07
C SER A 190 -19.21 11.71 21.84
N LEU A 191 -20.10 11.70 20.83
CA LEU A 191 -20.96 12.82 20.47
C LEU A 191 -22.45 12.57 20.79
N GLY A 192 -22.81 11.34 21.15
CA GLY A 192 -24.18 10.89 21.45
C GLY A 192 -24.50 10.83 22.93
#